data_AF-B2W573-F1
#
_entry.id   AF-B2W573-F1
#
_cell.length_a   1.000
_cell.length_b   1.000
_cell.length_c   1.000
_cell.angle_alpha   90.00
_cell.angle_beta   90.00
_cell.angle_gamma   90.00
#
_symmetry.space_group_name_H-M   'P 1'
#
loop_
_entity.id
_entity.type
_entity.pdbx_description
1 polymer ?
#
loop_
_entity_poly.entity_id
_entity_poly.type
_entity_poly.pdbx_seq_one_letter_code
_entity_poly.pdbx_strand_id
1 'polypeptide(L)'
;MPAPAAMEIPKMMSGPTNPSVSSLLATLSPEIRNYVYEHLFKLHQPVLLHDREAYRHSLVAAHGSNLHIRIAHQQNAIADLSAEEIESIKAHTNDIEHLVQEEDFRHGFGEGIALLRSCKQIYHEAASFLYGSNSFLFTNALNQLRSDLYNPQKSADKWLTDIGSQYSMLSRVQIDADGFDSGDRAGDRNHDLLPVLKHVWANPKAKCELTFARSGRYPQRLGIFSNLPIAAGPASHHCQTEVLNNLLITLGKKDALNLKRYAKYPQLMPAVIIQEEDIEEGKPIEGKVMFQDLSTSLFDRNPEGGFKVNNSGGDVSWSEHEDIRLPLGVLLDVDHHMRSSPKSITFDLDAKKAYGLQMGLRGLNSDLEHILDHYQSPIQNDVRIRMSTNQSYTEFAGFQSLAEWANISNFGKMMDRMDKKHRCYLILNFDLPGACPARNLRIGIADLFRILHSNTRVTLIVSGYDRNPHRAQVIEWYDLQVRAFLFISDLLLQGHQYGCLQSNVQIWINGNLEFVGAGFAATFNDPYLWTSHTSISTEQTDPAQLDQLCYEKIRQVENYLSGSIVPNLSHHQWPADSLVGLWLKLRDKHWSDWRR
;
A
#
# COMPACT_ATOMS: atom_id res chain seq x y z
N MET A 1 12.59 23.85 -22.07
CA MET A 1 13.11 22.48 -21.88
C MET A 1 12.56 21.95 -20.58
N PRO A 2 12.28 20.63 -20.46
CA PRO A 2 11.96 20.03 -19.17
C PRO A 2 13.14 20.16 -18.21
N ALA A 3 12.84 20.24 -16.90
CA ALA A 3 13.87 20.26 -15.86
C ALA A 3 14.72 18.96 -15.90
N PRO A 4 16.01 18.99 -15.53
CA PRO A 4 16.96 17.91 -15.81
C PRO A 4 16.68 16.55 -15.12
N ALA A 5 15.70 16.45 -14.22
CA ALA A 5 15.38 15.22 -13.50
C ALA A 5 14.81 14.10 -14.40
N ALA A 6 13.95 14.43 -15.38
CA ALA A 6 13.30 13.45 -16.25
C ALA A 6 14.02 13.26 -17.60
N MET A 7 15.36 13.32 -17.61
CA MET A 7 16.14 13.15 -18.83
C MET A 7 16.16 11.67 -19.27
N GLU A 8 15.34 11.32 -20.27
CA GLU A 8 15.44 10.01 -20.92
C GLU A 8 16.79 9.89 -21.65
N ILE A 9 17.69 9.09 -21.07
CA ILE A 9 18.98 8.73 -21.66
C ILE A 9 18.76 7.50 -22.57
N PRO A 10 19.15 7.55 -23.85
CA PRO A 10 19.08 6.40 -24.73
C PRO A 10 19.82 5.19 -24.14
N LYS A 11 19.18 4.02 -24.12
CA LYS A 11 19.78 2.76 -23.62
C LYS A 11 20.82 2.14 -24.57
N MET A 12 21.16 2.82 -25.66
CA MET A 12 22.14 2.37 -26.66
C MET A 12 23.58 2.60 -26.18
N MET A 13 24.52 1.76 -26.65
CA MET A 13 25.94 2.07 -26.52
C MET A 13 26.30 3.25 -27.43
N SER A 14 27.10 4.20 -26.93
CA SER A 14 27.50 5.36 -27.72
C SER A 14 28.57 4.99 -28.75
N GLY A 15 28.17 4.93 -30.03
CA GLY A 15 29.09 5.06 -31.16
C GLY A 15 29.15 6.52 -31.65
N PRO A 16 30.23 6.95 -32.30
CA PRO A 16 30.25 8.24 -33.00
C PRO A 16 29.29 8.18 -34.20
N THR A 17 28.55 9.27 -34.46
CA THR A 17 27.58 9.37 -35.58
C THR A 17 28.22 9.08 -36.94
N ASN A 18 29.51 9.39 -37.09
CA ASN A 18 30.33 8.87 -38.16
C ASN A 18 31.33 7.82 -37.60
N PRO A 19 31.24 6.53 -37.98
CA PRO A 19 32.17 5.50 -37.51
C PRO A 19 33.63 5.71 -37.94
N SER A 20 33.90 6.60 -38.91
CA SER A 20 35.27 6.96 -39.31
C SER A 20 35.93 8.03 -38.45
N VAL A 21 35.26 8.53 -37.40
CA VAL A 21 35.76 9.61 -36.54
C VAL A 21 35.86 9.11 -35.09
N SER A 22 37.01 9.34 -34.45
CA SER A 22 37.21 8.99 -33.04
C SER A 22 36.18 9.66 -32.15
N SER A 23 35.56 8.90 -31.23
CA SER A 23 34.57 9.45 -30.30
C SER A 23 35.23 10.37 -29.27
N LEU A 24 34.46 11.32 -28.70
CA LEU A 24 34.91 12.18 -27.60
C LEU A 24 35.50 11.36 -26.44
N LEU A 25 34.86 10.23 -26.11
CA LEU A 25 35.26 9.31 -25.05
C LEU A 25 36.58 8.57 -25.33
N ALA A 26 36.92 8.34 -26.60
CA ALA A 26 38.18 7.72 -27.01
C ALA A 26 39.30 8.74 -27.26
N THR A 27 38.95 10.01 -27.55
CA THR A 27 39.91 11.05 -27.95
C THR A 27 40.39 11.89 -26.77
N LEU A 28 39.52 12.19 -25.81
CA LEU A 28 39.85 12.96 -24.61
C LEU A 28 40.07 12.01 -23.43
N SER A 29 41.13 12.25 -22.64
CA SER A 29 41.34 11.50 -21.39
C SER A 29 40.24 11.82 -20.35
N PRO A 30 39.99 10.95 -19.36
CA PRO A 30 38.98 11.21 -18.31
C PRO A 30 39.19 12.55 -17.59
N GLU A 31 40.44 12.97 -17.39
CA GLU A 31 40.80 14.23 -16.74
C GLU A 31 40.37 15.44 -17.58
N ILE A 32 40.62 15.40 -18.89
CA ILE A 32 40.19 16.46 -19.81
C ILE A 32 38.66 16.49 -19.92
N ARG A 33 38.00 15.33 -19.95
CA ARG A 33 36.52 15.26 -19.94
C ARG A 33 35.95 15.85 -18.65
N ASN A 34 36.51 15.51 -17.50
CA ASN A 34 36.12 16.08 -16.21
C ASN A 34 36.29 17.61 -16.16
N TYR A 35 37.38 18.15 -16.71
CA TYR A 35 37.57 19.60 -16.82
C TYR A 35 36.50 20.26 -17.72
N VAL A 36 36.13 19.61 -18.84
CA VAL A 36 35.03 20.07 -19.70
C VAL A 36 33.68 20.00 -18.96
N TYR A 37 33.40 18.92 -18.22
CA TYR A 37 32.17 18.80 -17.43
C TYR A 37 32.10 19.84 -16.31
N GLU A 38 33.21 20.11 -15.62
CA GLU A 38 33.26 21.18 -14.62
C GLU A 38 32.94 22.53 -15.28
N HIS A 39 33.59 22.86 -16.39
CA HIS A 39 33.35 24.14 -17.08
C HIS A 39 31.92 24.30 -17.62
N LEU A 40 31.29 23.22 -18.11
CA LEU A 40 29.94 23.25 -18.67
C LEU A 40 28.82 23.18 -17.63
N PHE A 41 29.05 22.50 -16.50
CA PHE A 41 27.99 22.19 -15.53
C PHE A 41 28.16 22.82 -14.16
N LYS A 42 29.30 23.43 -13.82
CA LYS A 42 29.49 24.11 -12.52
C LYS A 42 29.17 25.61 -12.65
N LEU A 43 28.07 26.04 -12.04
CA LEU A 43 27.69 27.45 -11.96
C LEU A 43 28.00 28.01 -10.58
N HIS A 44 28.47 29.27 -10.54
CA HIS A 44 28.73 29.98 -9.29
C HIS A 44 27.46 30.53 -8.62
N GLN A 45 26.37 30.63 -9.37
CA GLN A 45 25.06 31.09 -8.89
C GLN A 45 24.08 29.90 -8.82
N PRO A 46 23.04 29.96 -7.98
CA PRO A 46 22.01 28.92 -7.93
C PRO A 46 21.34 28.71 -9.29
N VAL A 47 21.22 27.44 -9.70
CA VAL A 47 20.44 27.01 -10.86
C VAL A 47 18.98 27.25 -10.56
N LEU A 48 18.37 28.22 -11.26
CA LEU A 48 16.96 28.54 -11.06
C LEU A 48 16.08 27.50 -11.76
N LEU A 49 15.28 26.76 -10.99
CA LEU A 49 14.37 25.74 -11.48
C LEU A 49 12.92 26.23 -11.42
N HIS A 50 12.27 26.20 -12.58
CA HIS A 50 10.89 26.61 -12.78
C HIS A 50 10.19 25.59 -13.70
N ASP A 51 8.97 25.17 -13.38
CA ASP A 51 8.15 24.40 -14.33
C ASP A 51 7.46 25.37 -15.31
N ARG A 52 8.14 25.65 -16.45
CA ARG A 52 7.65 26.57 -17.50
C ARG A 52 6.29 26.15 -18.05
N GLU A 53 6.02 24.85 -18.12
CA GLU A 53 4.77 24.31 -18.66
C GLU A 53 3.64 24.44 -17.64
N ALA A 54 3.87 24.04 -16.38
CA ALA A 54 2.89 24.24 -15.31
C ALA A 54 2.58 25.74 -15.12
N TYR A 55 3.59 26.62 -15.14
CA TYR A 55 3.36 28.06 -15.06
C TYR A 55 2.51 28.57 -16.22
N ARG A 56 2.81 28.19 -17.46
CA ARG A 56 1.99 28.55 -18.65
C ARG A 56 0.56 28.03 -18.54
N HIS A 57 0.38 26.77 -18.15
CA HIS A 57 -0.95 26.18 -17.97
C HIS A 57 -1.76 26.91 -16.88
N SER A 58 -1.16 27.22 -15.72
CA SER A 58 -1.83 27.99 -14.68
C SER A 58 -2.13 29.43 -15.11
N LEU A 59 -1.22 30.08 -15.87
CA LEU A 59 -1.42 31.42 -16.39
C LEU A 59 -2.60 31.48 -17.38
N VAL A 60 -2.67 30.53 -18.31
CA VAL A 60 -3.80 30.35 -19.24
C VAL A 60 -5.08 30.00 -18.49
N ALA A 61 -5.03 29.11 -17.49
CA ALA A 61 -6.19 28.75 -16.68
C ALA A 61 -6.72 29.95 -15.88
N ALA A 62 -5.86 30.78 -15.30
CA ALA A 62 -6.27 31.96 -14.52
C ALA A 62 -6.93 33.05 -15.39
N HIS A 63 -6.32 33.36 -16.54
CA HIS A 63 -6.89 34.33 -17.48
C HIS A 63 -8.14 33.79 -18.14
N GLY A 64 -8.13 32.51 -18.54
CA GLY A 64 -9.28 31.78 -19.08
C GLY A 64 -10.44 31.70 -18.08
N SER A 65 -10.18 31.55 -16.79
CA SER A 65 -11.21 31.52 -15.74
C SER A 65 -11.81 32.91 -15.50
N ASN A 66 -11.01 33.97 -15.46
CA ASN A 66 -11.52 35.34 -15.39
C ASN A 66 -12.33 35.72 -16.64
N LEU A 67 -11.90 35.27 -17.82
CA LEU A 67 -12.62 35.41 -19.07
C LEU A 67 -13.92 34.59 -19.05
N HIS A 68 -13.90 33.35 -18.59
CA HIS A 68 -15.09 32.50 -18.44
C HIS A 68 -16.06 33.02 -17.37
N ILE A 69 -15.59 33.67 -16.30
CA ILE A 69 -16.46 34.33 -15.32
C ILE A 69 -17.12 35.57 -15.94
N ARG A 70 -16.39 36.36 -16.74
CA ARG A 70 -16.98 37.46 -17.54
C ARG A 70 -18.02 36.95 -18.55
N ILE A 71 -17.67 35.90 -19.30
CA ILE A 71 -18.56 35.25 -20.27
C ILE A 71 -19.75 34.56 -19.57
N ALA A 72 -19.59 34.05 -18.34
CA ALA A 72 -20.67 33.46 -17.55
C ALA A 72 -21.61 34.50 -16.95
N HIS A 73 -21.10 35.68 -16.57
CA HIS A 73 -21.96 36.85 -16.33
C HIS A 73 -22.67 37.35 -17.60
N GLN A 74 -22.25 36.88 -18.79
CA GLN A 74 -22.89 37.14 -20.10
C GLN A 74 -23.55 35.87 -20.70
N GLN A 75 -23.80 34.80 -19.95
CA GLN A 75 -24.05 33.46 -20.52
C GLN A 75 -25.33 33.27 -21.37
N ASN A 76 -26.20 34.29 -21.44
CA ASN A 76 -27.27 34.34 -22.44
C ASN A 76 -26.79 34.67 -23.87
N ALA A 77 -25.50 34.94 -24.09
CA ALA A 77 -24.93 35.39 -25.37
C ALA A 77 -23.78 34.54 -25.95
N ILE A 78 -23.47 33.36 -25.39
CA ILE A 78 -22.36 32.51 -25.92
C ILE A 78 -22.61 32.04 -27.35
N ALA A 79 -23.86 31.83 -27.75
CA ALA A 79 -24.22 31.36 -29.10
C ALA A 79 -23.93 32.39 -30.21
N ASP A 80 -23.80 33.67 -29.86
CA ASP A 80 -23.63 34.78 -30.79
C ASP A 80 -22.20 35.36 -30.79
N LEU A 81 -21.24 34.74 -30.08
CA LEU A 81 -19.84 35.17 -30.09
C LEU A 81 -19.27 35.13 -31.51
N SER A 82 -18.87 36.30 -31.99
CA SER A 82 -18.37 36.50 -33.33
C SER A 82 -16.99 35.86 -33.54
N ALA A 83 -16.64 35.60 -34.80
CA ALA A 83 -15.29 35.13 -35.14
C ALA A 83 -14.21 36.13 -34.69
N GLU A 84 -14.50 37.43 -34.69
CA GLU A 84 -13.62 38.50 -34.22
C GLU A 84 -13.37 38.44 -32.70
N GLU A 85 -14.37 38.08 -31.90
CA GLU A 85 -14.19 37.89 -30.45
C GLU A 85 -13.36 36.64 -30.14
N ILE A 86 -13.54 35.55 -30.89
CA ILE A 86 -12.70 34.35 -30.79
C ILE A 86 -11.25 34.66 -31.21
N GLU A 87 -11.05 35.48 -32.24
CA GLU A 87 -9.73 35.93 -32.69
C GLU A 87 -9.08 36.89 -31.67
N SER A 88 -9.86 37.80 -31.07
CA SER A 88 -9.43 38.67 -29.97
C SER A 88 -8.98 37.87 -28.73
N ILE A 89 -9.71 36.83 -28.35
CA ILE A 89 -9.32 35.92 -27.25
C ILE A 89 -8.00 35.19 -27.58
N LYS A 90 -7.81 34.75 -28.83
CA LYS A 90 -6.55 34.14 -29.27
C LYS A 90 -5.39 35.16 -29.27
N ALA A 91 -5.62 36.37 -29.77
CA ALA A 91 -4.63 37.45 -29.74
C ALA A 91 -4.21 37.77 -28.29
N HIS A 92 -5.18 37.89 -27.38
CA HIS A 92 -4.89 38.13 -25.96
C HIS A 92 -4.17 36.95 -25.29
N THR A 93 -4.43 35.71 -25.73
CA THR A 93 -3.67 34.53 -25.28
C THR A 93 -2.22 34.59 -25.77
N ASN A 94 -1.98 35.03 -27.01
CA ASN A 94 -0.62 35.24 -27.55
C ASN A 94 0.10 36.39 -26.82
N ASP A 95 -0.59 37.48 -26.49
CA ASP A 95 -0.05 38.57 -25.66
C ASP A 95 0.40 38.05 -24.27
N ILE A 96 -0.39 37.14 -23.67
CA ILE A 96 -0.02 36.47 -22.42
C ILE A 96 1.20 35.56 -22.59
N GLU A 97 1.39 34.91 -23.75
CA GLU A 97 2.63 34.17 -24.03
C GLU A 97 3.85 35.10 -24.12
N HIS A 98 3.69 36.33 -24.61
CA HIS A 98 4.76 37.34 -24.66
C HIS A 98 5.15 37.89 -23.26
N LEU A 99 4.25 37.82 -22.26
CA LEU A 99 4.60 38.14 -20.86
C LEU A 99 5.53 37.09 -20.23
N VAL A 100 5.58 35.88 -20.78
CA VAL A 100 6.48 34.81 -20.33
C VAL A 100 7.84 34.98 -21.01
N GLN A 101 8.61 35.99 -20.57
CA GLN A 101 9.96 36.24 -21.07
C GLN A 101 10.81 34.97 -20.97
N GLU A 102 11.36 34.50 -22.10
CA GLU A 102 12.11 33.23 -22.12
C GLU A 102 13.30 33.21 -21.18
N GLU A 103 13.87 34.39 -20.90
CA GLU A 103 15.06 34.58 -20.06
C GLU A 103 14.82 34.16 -18.61
N ASP A 104 13.61 34.38 -18.06
CA ASP A 104 13.22 33.94 -16.71
C ASP A 104 13.33 32.41 -16.53
N PHE A 105 13.22 31.64 -17.62
CA PHE A 105 13.22 30.17 -17.63
C PHE A 105 14.55 29.57 -18.11
N ARG A 106 15.59 30.39 -18.35
CA ARG A 106 16.93 29.93 -18.75
C ARG A 106 17.73 29.49 -17.51
N HIS A 107 17.68 28.20 -17.22
CA HIS A 107 18.45 27.52 -16.16
C HIS A 107 19.98 27.42 -16.40
N GLY A 108 20.57 28.26 -17.26
CA GLY A 108 22.02 28.30 -17.57
C GLY A 108 22.59 27.14 -18.41
N PHE A 109 22.10 25.91 -18.25
CA PHE A 109 22.68 24.70 -18.87
C PHE A 109 22.31 24.41 -20.33
N GLY A 110 21.73 25.36 -21.08
CA GLY A 110 21.05 25.10 -22.36
C GLY A 110 21.83 24.22 -23.36
N GLU A 111 23.12 24.49 -23.55
CA GLU A 111 24.00 23.73 -24.45
C GLU A 111 24.52 22.43 -23.80
N GLY A 112 24.83 22.46 -22.50
CA GLY A 112 25.30 21.29 -21.75
C GLY A 112 24.25 20.17 -21.63
N ILE A 113 22.96 20.51 -21.52
CA ILE A 113 21.87 19.52 -21.46
C ILE A 113 21.83 18.64 -22.73
N ALA A 114 22.16 19.18 -23.90
CA ALA A 114 22.24 18.40 -25.13
C ALA A 114 23.41 17.38 -25.09
N LEU A 115 24.54 17.77 -24.51
CA LEU A 115 25.70 16.89 -24.32
C LEU A 115 25.37 15.71 -23.39
N LEU A 116 24.66 15.93 -22.28
CA LEU A 116 24.23 14.86 -21.36
C LEU A 116 23.32 13.83 -22.04
N ARG A 117 22.44 14.26 -22.96
CA ARG A 117 21.56 13.37 -23.72
C ARG A 117 22.28 12.55 -24.79
N SER A 118 23.48 12.96 -25.20
CA SER A 118 24.22 12.30 -26.28
C SER A 118 24.76 10.91 -25.91
N CYS A 119 25.09 10.68 -24.64
CA CYS A 119 25.70 9.42 -24.20
C CYS A 119 25.52 9.15 -22.71
N LYS A 120 25.13 7.91 -22.38
CA LYS A 120 25.00 7.43 -21.00
C LYS A 120 26.30 7.50 -20.18
N GLN A 121 27.46 7.25 -20.78
CA GLN A 121 28.75 7.39 -20.09
C GLN A 121 29.03 8.86 -19.76
N ILE A 122 28.84 9.77 -20.73
CA ILE A 122 29.00 11.21 -20.52
C ILE A 122 28.08 11.68 -19.39
N TYR A 123 26.81 11.25 -19.38
CA TYR A 123 25.89 11.54 -18.28
C TYR A 123 26.43 11.06 -16.92
N HIS A 124 26.88 9.80 -16.81
CA HIS A 124 27.37 9.27 -15.53
C HIS A 124 28.67 9.93 -15.04
N GLU A 125 29.56 10.34 -15.95
CA GLU A 125 30.76 11.11 -15.58
C GLU A 125 30.40 12.55 -15.16
N ALA A 126 29.50 13.21 -15.89
CA ALA A 126 29.15 14.62 -15.68
C ALA A 126 28.10 14.86 -14.57
N ALA A 127 27.29 13.86 -14.20
CA ALA A 127 26.22 14.00 -13.21
C ALA A 127 26.73 14.44 -11.83
N SER A 128 27.94 14.05 -11.45
CA SER A 128 28.58 14.48 -10.19
C SER A 128 28.89 15.98 -10.17
N PHE A 129 29.29 16.56 -11.32
CA PHE A 129 29.48 17.99 -11.48
C PHE A 129 28.14 18.71 -11.49
N LEU A 130 27.18 18.26 -12.31
CA LEU A 130 25.84 18.86 -12.40
C LEU A 130 25.13 18.88 -11.04
N TYR A 131 25.00 17.75 -10.36
CA TYR A 131 24.21 17.66 -9.13
C TYR A 131 25.00 17.99 -7.86
N GLY A 132 26.29 17.67 -7.81
CA GLY A 132 27.12 17.78 -6.62
C GLY A 132 28.03 18.99 -6.52
N SER A 133 28.10 19.83 -7.56
CA SER A 133 28.85 21.11 -7.54
C SER A 133 27.96 22.34 -7.62
N ASN A 134 26.63 22.18 -7.66
CA ASN A 134 25.67 23.27 -7.83
C ASN A 134 24.71 23.41 -6.64
N SER A 135 24.07 24.56 -6.56
CA SER A 135 22.87 24.76 -5.74
C SER A 135 21.67 24.91 -6.69
N PHE A 136 20.56 24.24 -6.43
CA PHE A 136 19.33 24.38 -7.22
C PHE A 136 18.32 25.19 -6.41
N LEU A 137 17.72 26.22 -7.01
CA LEU A 137 16.73 27.09 -6.34
C LEU A 137 15.40 27.01 -7.08
N PHE A 138 14.38 26.45 -6.44
CA PHE A 138 12.99 26.50 -6.89
C PHE A 138 12.38 27.83 -6.48
N THR A 139 12.09 28.69 -7.45
CA THR A 139 11.61 30.07 -7.22
C THR A 139 10.50 30.44 -8.21
N ASN A 140 9.78 31.52 -7.91
CA ASN A 140 8.82 32.12 -8.82
C ASN A 140 9.53 32.82 -10.00
N ALA A 141 8.87 32.88 -11.16
CA ALA A 141 9.37 33.71 -12.25
C ALA A 141 9.21 35.20 -11.88
N LEU A 142 10.20 36.04 -12.23
CA LEU A 142 10.29 37.45 -11.79
C LEU A 142 9.03 38.27 -12.10
N ASN A 143 8.40 37.98 -13.23
CA ASN A 143 7.25 38.72 -13.75
C ASN A 143 5.89 38.07 -13.40
N GLN A 144 5.82 37.26 -12.33
CA GLN A 144 4.56 36.62 -11.93
C GLN A 144 3.55 37.64 -11.38
N LEU A 145 2.49 37.87 -12.17
CA LEU A 145 1.31 38.66 -11.80
C LEU A 145 0.54 38.08 -10.60
N ARG A 146 0.67 36.78 -10.35
CA ARG A 146 0.04 36.05 -9.25
C ARG A 146 0.92 34.88 -8.79
N SER A 147 1.18 34.78 -7.49
CA SER A 147 1.95 33.68 -6.88
C SER A 147 1.14 32.41 -6.62
N ASP A 148 -0.20 32.46 -6.61
CA ASP A 148 -1.04 31.27 -6.38
C ASP A 148 -1.01 30.24 -7.53
N LEU A 149 -0.49 30.64 -8.69
CA LEU A 149 -0.44 29.85 -9.92
C LEU A 149 0.73 28.87 -10.00
N TYR A 150 1.78 29.07 -9.21
CA TYR A 150 2.96 28.23 -9.19
C TYR A 150 3.44 28.05 -7.76
N ASN A 151 3.61 26.80 -7.34
CA ASN A 151 4.10 26.47 -6.02
C ASN A 151 5.54 25.90 -6.16
N PRO A 152 6.58 26.63 -5.70
CA PRO A 152 7.97 26.18 -5.78
C PRO A 152 8.21 24.84 -5.09
N GLN A 153 7.52 24.58 -3.97
CA GLN A 153 7.66 23.37 -3.18
C GLN A 153 7.08 22.12 -3.86
N LYS A 154 5.90 22.22 -4.49
CA LYS A 154 5.32 21.13 -5.30
C LYS A 154 6.22 20.80 -6.51
N SER A 155 6.85 21.83 -7.08
CA SER A 155 7.80 21.67 -8.19
C SER A 155 9.10 21.02 -7.74
N ALA A 156 9.59 21.38 -6.53
CA ALA A 156 10.71 20.72 -5.88
C ALA A 156 10.42 19.25 -5.57
N ASP A 157 9.26 18.94 -4.98
CA ASP A 157 8.85 17.55 -4.68
C ASP A 157 8.81 16.65 -5.93
N LYS A 158 8.17 17.14 -7.00
CA LYS A 158 8.15 16.46 -8.31
C LYS A 158 9.56 16.21 -8.83
N TRP A 159 10.41 17.24 -8.87
CA TRP A 159 11.78 17.11 -9.37
C TRP A 159 12.67 16.20 -8.52
N LEU A 160 12.56 16.27 -7.18
CA LEU A 160 13.28 15.40 -6.24
C LEU A 160 12.79 13.95 -6.31
N THR A 161 11.54 13.72 -6.72
CA THR A 161 11.02 12.38 -7.03
C THR A 161 11.58 11.87 -8.36
N ASP A 162 11.49 12.69 -9.41
CA ASP A 162 11.91 12.33 -10.78
C ASP A 162 13.44 12.06 -10.88
N ILE A 163 14.26 12.74 -10.07
CA ILE A 163 15.73 12.57 -10.08
C ILE A 163 16.17 11.17 -9.60
N GLY A 164 15.32 10.48 -8.84
CA GLY A 164 15.49 9.12 -8.35
C GLY A 164 16.88 8.85 -7.78
N SER A 165 17.60 7.90 -8.41
CA SER A 165 18.93 7.45 -7.93
C SER A 165 20.01 8.54 -7.82
N GLN A 166 19.90 9.65 -8.56
CA GLN A 166 20.89 10.73 -8.48
C GLN A 166 20.70 11.66 -7.28
N TYR A 167 19.63 11.50 -6.49
CA TYR A 167 19.39 12.29 -5.27
C TYR A 167 20.62 12.31 -4.34
N SER A 168 21.31 11.17 -4.23
CA SER A 168 22.53 11.02 -3.42
C SER A 168 23.72 11.89 -3.87
N MET A 169 23.71 12.39 -5.12
CA MET A 169 24.72 13.30 -5.65
C MET A 169 24.40 14.78 -5.39
N LEU A 170 23.16 15.13 -5.00
CA LEU A 170 22.78 16.52 -4.78
C LEU A 170 23.58 17.14 -3.64
N SER A 171 24.18 18.31 -3.90
CA SER A 171 24.86 19.13 -2.89
C SER A 171 23.90 20.02 -2.12
N ARG A 172 23.11 20.84 -2.81
CA ARG A 172 22.19 21.81 -2.20
C ARG A 172 20.94 22.03 -3.05
N VAL A 173 19.79 22.04 -2.39
CA VAL A 173 18.48 22.35 -2.99
C VAL A 173 17.77 23.37 -2.08
N GLN A 174 17.35 24.47 -2.66
CA GLN A 174 16.70 25.59 -2.01
C GLN A 174 15.28 25.74 -2.55
N ILE A 175 14.33 25.98 -1.65
CA ILE A 175 12.93 26.28 -1.98
C ILE A 175 12.68 27.72 -1.55
N ASP A 176 12.25 28.55 -2.50
CA ASP A 176 12.05 29.97 -2.27
C ASP A 176 10.79 30.22 -1.44
N ALA A 177 10.99 30.81 -0.25
CA ALA A 177 9.92 31.16 0.66
C ALA A 177 9.14 32.41 0.21
N ASP A 178 9.73 33.23 -0.65
CA ASP A 178 9.08 34.44 -1.20
C ASP A 178 7.85 34.09 -2.05
N GLY A 179 7.79 32.84 -2.55
CA GLY A 179 6.68 32.33 -3.33
C GLY A 179 5.44 31.92 -2.52
N PHE A 180 5.52 31.83 -1.19
CA PHE A 180 4.39 31.40 -0.36
C PHE A 180 3.42 32.53 0.04
N ASP A 181 3.84 33.81 -0.04
CA ASP A 181 3.04 34.96 0.39
C ASP A 181 2.06 35.45 -0.70
N SER A 182 1.10 34.60 -1.10
CA SER A 182 0.03 34.93 -2.06
C SER A 182 -1.10 35.73 -1.41
N GLY A 183 -0.75 36.93 -0.92
CA GLY A 183 -1.56 37.78 -0.04
C GLY A 183 -2.83 38.43 -0.60
N ASP A 184 -3.70 37.66 -1.26
CA ASP A 184 -5.08 38.07 -1.65
C ASP A 184 -6.17 37.37 -0.80
N ARG A 185 -5.82 36.42 0.08
CA ARG A 185 -6.70 35.88 1.12
C ARG A 185 -6.03 35.96 2.48
N ALA A 186 -6.46 36.92 3.28
CA ALA A 186 -5.85 37.28 4.57
C ALA A 186 -6.18 36.32 5.73
N GLY A 187 -6.15 35.00 5.51
CA GLY A 187 -6.57 34.02 6.52
C GLY A 187 -6.39 32.56 6.11
N ASP A 188 -5.28 32.22 5.42
CA ASP A 188 -4.77 30.83 5.41
C ASP A 188 -3.28 30.79 4.96
N ARG A 189 -2.35 31.21 5.82
CA ARG A 189 -0.89 31.09 5.59
C ARG A 189 -0.39 29.70 6.00
N ASN A 190 -0.87 28.69 5.29
CA ASN A 190 -0.61 27.28 5.57
C ASN A 190 0.54 26.72 4.72
N HIS A 191 1.65 26.35 5.35
CA HIS A 191 2.80 25.73 4.68
C HIS A 191 2.81 24.22 4.92
N ASP A 192 2.45 23.42 3.92
CA ASP A 192 2.54 21.96 4.00
C ASP A 192 4.00 21.50 3.81
N LEU A 193 4.73 21.22 4.89
CA LEU A 193 6.11 20.73 4.85
C LEU A 193 6.26 19.27 4.38
N LEU A 194 5.17 18.49 4.33
CA LEU A 194 5.25 17.04 4.13
C LEU A 194 5.99 16.60 2.84
N PRO A 195 5.80 17.22 1.67
CA PRO A 195 6.50 16.80 0.45
C PRO A 195 8.02 16.83 0.62
N VAL A 196 8.53 17.87 1.29
CA VAL A 196 9.96 18.08 1.53
C VAL A 196 10.47 17.13 2.63
N LEU A 197 9.68 16.91 3.67
CA LEU A 197 9.97 15.94 4.73
C LEU A 197 10.11 14.50 4.19
N LYS A 198 9.26 14.09 3.24
CA LYS A 198 9.35 12.76 2.59
C LYS A 198 10.73 12.52 1.96
N HIS A 199 11.29 13.52 1.27
CA HIS A 199 12.64 13.42 0.67
C HIS A 199 13.75 13.29 1.72
N VAL A 200 13.69 14.05 2.82
CA VAL A 200 14.64 13.94 3.95
C VAL A 200 14.54 12.57 4.63
N TRP A 201 13.32 12.09 4.86
CA TRP A 201 13.07 10.81 5.52
C TRP A 201 13.50 9.59 4.67
N ALA A 202 13.29 9.65 3.35
CA ALA A 202 13.72 8.62 2.41
C ALA A 202 15.26 8.57 2.24
N ASN A 203 15.94 9.71 2.37
CA ASN A 203 17.36 9.86 2.10
C ASN A 203 18.20 10.31 3.33
N PRO A 204 18.12 9.62 4.49
CA PRO A 204 18.71 10.09 5.75
C PRO A 204 20.25 10.12 5.76
N LYS A 205 20.91 9.56 4.74
CA LYS A 205 22.37 9.56 4.55
C LYS A 205 22.83 10.47 3.41
N ALA A 206 21.92 11.14 2.70
CA ALA A 206 22.30 12.05 1.63
C ALA A 206 23.04 13.27 2.18
N LYS A 207 24.04 13.73 1.44
CA LYS A 207 24.77 14.97 1.75
C LYS A 207 23.99 16.24 1.36
N CYS A 208 22.88 16.08 0.63
CA CYS A 208 22.05 17.17 0.13
C CYS A 208 21.55 18.07 1.26
N GLU A 209 21.95 19.33 1.20
CA GLU A 209 21.39 20.42 2.00
C GLU A 209 20.08 20.88 1.34
N LEU A 210 18.95 20.34 1.82
CA LEU A 210 17.61 20.79 1.45
C LEU A 210 17.18 21.89 2.43
N THR A 211 16.93 23.10 1.94
CA THR A 211 16.64 24.29 2.76
C THR A 211 15.59 25.21 2.11
N PHE A 212 15.01 26.10 2.91
CA PHE A 212 14.24 27.25 2.45
C PHE A 212 15.16 28.47 2.34
N ALA A 213 14.95 29.29 1.30
CA ALA A 213 15.74 30.48 1.02
C ALA A 213 14.82 31.65 0.63
N ARG A 214 15.39 32.85 0.52
CA ARG A 214 14.75 33.99 -0.16
C ARG A 214 15.51 34.34 -1.41
N SER A 215 14.82 34.45 -2.53
CA SER A 215 15.42 34.89 -3.79
C SER A 215 15.36 36.42 -3.97
N GLY A 216 14.52 37.11 -3.21
CA GLY A 216 14.13 38.50 -3.45
C GLY A 216 13.11 38.66 -4.59
N ARG A 217 12.67 37.57 -5.22
CA ARG A 217 11.73 37.54 -6.35
C ARG A 217 10.28 37.55 -5.89
N TYR A 218 9.97 38.45 -4.96
CA TYR A 218 8.60 38.72 -4.56
C TYR A 218 7.78 39.15 -5.79
N PRO A 219 6.52 38.68 -5.94
CA PRO A 219 5.61 39.20 -6.94
C PRO A 219 5.49 40.71 -6.76
N GLN A 220 5.99 41.47 -7.73
CA GLN A 220 5.80 42.92 -7.71
C GLN A 220 4.30 43.18 -7.86
N ARG A 221 3.65 43.61 -6.78
CA ARG A 221 2.26 44.09 -6.84
C ARG A 221 2.22 45.23 -7.86
N LEU A 222 1.66 44.96 -9.04
CA LEU A 222 1.41 45.99 -10.05
C LEU A 222 0.72 47.18 -9.39
N GLY A 223 1.13 48.39 -9.78
CA GLY A 223 0.84 49.65 -9.07
C GLY A 223 -0.62 50.10 -9.00
N ILE A 224 -1.59 49.20 -9.16
CA ILE A 224 -3.02 49.46 -8.93
C ILE A 224 -3.27 49.88 -7.46
N PHE A 225 -2.41 49.45 -6.53
CA PHE A 225 -2.44 49.87 -5.11
C PHE A 225 -1.19 50.66 -4.65
N SER A 226 -0.34 51.16 -5.55
CA SER A 226 0.95 51.79 -5.18
C SER A 226 0.84 53.10 -4.39
N ASN A 227 -0.36 53.64 -4.21
CA ASN A 227 -0.61 54.89 -3.49
C ASN A 227 -0.89 54.68 -1.99
N LEU A 228 -1.09 53.44 -1.54
CA LEU A 228 -1.01 53.14 -0.11
C LEU A 228 0.47 53.00 0.26
N PRO A 229 1.01 53.84 1.18
CA PRO A 229 2.34 53.61 1.69
C PRO A 229 2.33 52.27 2.42
N ILE A 230 2.89 51.24 1.78
CA ILE A 230 3.19 49.97 2.42
C ILE A 230 4.15 50.32 3.54
N ALA A 231 3.64 50.35 4.77
CA ALA A 231 4.44 50.53 5.97
C ALA A 231 5.36 49.31 6.07
N ALA A 232 6.54 49.41 5.46
CA ALA A 232 7.52 48.36 5.46
C ALA A 232 7.94 48.09 6.90
N GLY A 233 7.43 47.00 7.46
CA GLY A 233 8.01 46.33 8.62
C GLY A 233 8.98 45.27 8.12
N PRO A 234 10.25 45.60 7.78
CA PRO A 234 11.21 44.63 7.23
C PRO A 234 11.56 43.50 8.22
N ALA A 235 11.21 43.65 9.49
CA ALA A 235 11.54 42.73 10.57
C ALA A 235 10.70 41.44 10.58
N SER A 236 9.39 41.50 10.32
CA SER A 236 8.49 40.34 10.47
C SER A 236 8.84 39.20 9.51
N HIS A 237 9.24 39.52 8.29
CA HIS A 237 9.50 38.52 7.27
C HIS A 237 10.78 37.71 7.57
N HIS A 238 11.87 38.30 8.07
CA HIS A 238 13.18 37.61 8.17
C HIS A 238 13.18 36.34 9.04
N CYS A 239 12.32 36.28 10.07
CA CYS A 239 12.18 35.12 10.96
C CYS A 239 11.77 33.83 10.23
N GLN A 240 10.95 33.97 9.17
CA GLN A 240 10.23 32.86 8.53
C GLN A 240 11.14 31.76 7.95
N THR A 241 12.15 32.13 7.16
CA THR A 241 13.04 31.12 6.53
C THR A 241 13.90 30.38 7.54
N GLU A 242 14.26 31.01 8.66
CA GLU A 242 15.02 30.33 9.71
C GLU A 242 14.15 29.30 10.42
N VAL A 243 12.91 29.68 10.80
CA VAL A 243 11.92 28.76 11.39
C VAL A 243 11.65 27.57 10.47
N LEU A 244 11.36 27.79 9.18
CA LEU A 244 11.07 26.70 8.23
C LEU A 244 12.27 25.74 8.06
N ASN A 245 13.50 26.26 8.06
CA ASN A 245 14.72 25.45 8.02
C ASN A 245 14.92 24.63 9.30
N ASN A 246 14.73 25.25 10.47
CA ASN A 246 14.89 24.58 11.75
C ASN A 246 13.78 23.53 11.97
N LEU A 247 12.55 23.79 11.51
CA LEU A 247 11.48 22.80 11.41
C LEU A 247 11.84 21.63 10.50
N LEU A 248 12.40 21.89 9.32
CA LEU A 248 12.83 20.83 8.40
C LEU A 248 13.96 19.96 9.02
N ILE A 249 14.82 20.54 9.83
CA ILE A 249 15.84 19.80 10.61
C ILE A 249 15.17 19.00 11.75
N THR A 250 14.28 19.62 12.52
CA THR A 250 13.69 19.02 13.73
C THR A 250 12.63 17.96 13.43
N LEU A 251 11.78 18.16 12.42
CA LEU A 251 10.81 17.17 11.95
C LEU A 251 11.44 16.17 10.94
N GLY A 252 12.35 16.62 10.08
CA GLY A 252 12.93 15.79 9.03
C GLY A 252 14.13 14.95 9.48
N LYS A 253 15.13 15.57 10.10
CA LYS A 253 16.39 14.91 10.49
C LYS A 253 16.35 14.34 11.91
N LYS A 254 15.81 15.09 12.89
CA LYS A 254 15.66 14.61 14.28
C LYS A 254 14.41 13.75 14.49
N ASP A 255 13.38 13.91 13.64
CA ASP A 255 12.06 13.26 13.76
C ASP A 255 11.43 13.44 15.15
N ALA A 256 11.49 14.68 15.69
CA ALA A 256 11.13 14.99 17.07
C ALA A 256 9.68 14.62 17.45
N LEU A 257 8.77 14.60 16.48
CA LEU A 257 7.37 14.21 16.64
C LEU A 257 7.08 12.75 16.23
N ASN A 258 8.11 11.97 15.87
CA ASN A 258 8.01 10.59 15.38
C ASN A 258 6.95 10.46 14.25
N LEU A 259 7.09 11.30 13.22
CA LEU A 259 6.21 11.35 12.05
C LEU A 259 6.70 10.42 10.93
N LYS A 260 8.00 10.15 10.89
CA LYS A 260 8.63 9.29 9.87
C LYS A 260 8.02 7.88 9.79
N ARG A 261 7.44 7.37 10.89
CA ARG A 261 6.71 6.09 10.89
C ARG A 261 5.49 6.10 9.96
N TYR A 262 4.82 7.24 9.82
CA TYR A 262 3.64 7.42 8.96
C TYR A 262 4.02 7.65 7.49
N ALA A 263 5.23 8.15 7.21
CA ALA A 263 5.69 8.46 5.85
C ALA A 263 5.66 7.28 4.86
N LYS A 264 5.67 6.04 5.38
CA LYS A 264 5.54 4.80 4.59
C LYS A 264 4.12 4.56 4.04
N TYR A 265 3.14 5.30 4.54
CA TYR A 265 1.72 5.17 4.22
C TYR A 265 1.21 6.54 3.75
N PRO A 266 1.42 6.90 2.46
CA PRO A 266 1.05 8.22 1.94
C PRO A 266 -0.42 8.59 2.15
N GLN A 267 -1.29 7.60 2.32
CA GLN A 267 -2.72 7.75 2.56
C GLN A 267 -3.11 8.06 4.03
N LEU A 268 -2.17 8.03 4.99
CA LEU A 268 -2.48 8.34 6.39
C LEU A 268 -2.19 9.79 6.75
N MET A 269 -1.12 10.35 6.20
CA MET A 269 -0.64 11.69 6.50
C MET A 269 -0.54 12.46 5.17
N PRO A 270 -1.59 13.20 4.77
CA PRO A 270 -1.63 13.94 3.52
C PRO A 270 -0.88 15.27 3.58
N ALA A 271 -0.74 15.90 4.75
CA ALA A 271 -0.02 17.17 4.93
C ALA A 271 0.55 17.36 6.34
N VAL A 272 1.58 18.19 6.48
CA VAL A 272 2.14 18.68 7.75
C VAL A 272 2.17 20.20 7.65
N ILE A 273 1.10 20.84 8.09
CA ILE A 273 0.82 22.27 7.90
C ILE A 273 1.46 23.07 9.04
N ILE A 274 2.18 24.14 8.71
CA ILE A 274 2.54 25.20 9.65
C ILE A 274 1.53 26.34 9.48
N GLN A 275 0.91 26.79 10.58
CA GLN A 275 -0.03 27.90 10.58
C GLN A 275 0.71 29.17 11.04
N GLU A 276 0.77 30.19 10.19
CA GLU A 276 1.41 31.48 10.51
C GLU A 276 0.41 32.58 10.88
N GLU A 277 -0.78 32.20 11.34
CA GLU A 277 -1.76 33.17 11.85
C GLU A 277 -1.24 33.81 13.14
N ASP A 278 -1.23 35.15 13.16
CA ASP A 278 -0.82 36.01 14.27
C ASP A 278 0.44 35.55 15.02
N ILE A 279 1.59 35.56 14.32
CA ILE A 279 2.93 35.52 14.94
C ILE A 279 3.14 36.79 15.78
N GLU A 280 2.51 36.85 16.95
CA GLU A 280 2.78 37.82 17.99
C GLU A 280 4.17 37.58 18.58
N GLU A 281 4.94 38.65 18.75
CA GLU A 281 6.29 38.59 19.30
C GLU A 281 6.29 37.93 20.69
N GLY A 282 6.88 36.75 20.79
CA GLY A 282 6.96 35.96 22.03
C GLY A 282 5.94 34.81 22.17
N LYS A 283 4.96 34.67 21.25
CA LYS A 283 4.13 33.46 21.18
C LYS A 283 4.81 32.36 20.35
N PRO A 284 4.69 31.08 20.75
CA PRO A 284 5.14 29.96 19.93
C PRO A 284 4.31 29.88 18.65
N ILE A 285 4.93 29.43 17.56
CA ILE A 285 4.26 29.16 16.29
C ILE A 285 3.50 27.84 16.41
N GLU A 286 2.27 27.79 15.90
CA GLU A 286 1.45 26.58 15.93
C GLU A 286 1.51 25.85 14.57
N GLY A 287 1.53 24.53 14.65
CA GLY A 287 1.54 23.64 13.50
C GLY A 287 0.54 22.51 13.70
N LYS A 288 0.17 21.87 12.60
CA LYS A 288 -0.82 20.80 12.54
C LYS A 288 -0.34 19.68 11.64
N VAL A 289 -0.38 18.46 12.15
CA VAL A 289 -0.27 17.27 11.30
C VAL A 289 -1.68 16.91 10.84
N MET A 290 -1.93 17.08 9.54
CA MET A 290 -3.17 16.60 8.94
C MET A 290 -3.03 15.11 8.74
N PHE A 291 -3.98 14.34 9.27
CA PHE A 291 -4.19 12.96 8.89
C PHE A 291 -5.37 12.89 7.90
N GLN A 292 -5.37 11.89 7.01
CA GLN A 292 -6.46 11.75 6.05
C GLN A 292 -7.66 11.11 6.77
N ASP A 293 -8.75 11.85 6.89
CA ASP A 293 -10.05 11.23 7.18
C ASP A 293 -10.50 10.51 5.91
N LEU A 294 -10.36 9.18 5.91
CA LEU A 294 -10.91 8.29 4.89
C LEU A 294 -12.30 7.80 5.30
N SER A 295 -12.65 7.98 6.58
CA SER A 295 -13.98 7.74 7.11
C SER A 295 -14.96 8.83 6.65
N THR A 296 -16.17 8.44 6.27
CA THR A 296 -17.31 9.39 6.21
C THR A 296 -18.01 9.45 7.58
N SER A 297 -17.30 9.17 8.67
CA SER A 297 -17.92 8.93 9.96
C SER A 297 -18.16 10.25 10.71
N LEU A 298 -19.35 10.39 11.30
CA LEU A 298 -19.79 11.62 11.96
C LEU A 298 -19.08 11.89 13.32
N PHE A 299 -18.04 11.11 13.66
CA PHE A 299 -17.54 10.97 15.03
C PHE A 299 -16.20 11.63 15.31
N ASP A 300 -15.47 12.11 14.30
CA ASP A 300 -14.29 12.97 14.51
C ASP A 300 -14.47 14.28 13.74
N ARG A 301 -14.23 15.41 14.41
CA ARG A 301 -14.49 16.75 13.83
C ARG A 301 -13.27 17.47 13.28
N ASN A 302 -12.07 16.91 13.46
CA ASN A 302 -10.84 17.30 12.76
C ASN A 302 -9.78 16.20 12.97
N PRO A 303 -9.27 15.54 11.91
CA PRO A 303 -8.19 14.56 12.00
C PRO A 303 -6.82 15.26 12.12
N GLU A 304 -6.73 16.25 12.99
CA GLU A 304 -5.58 17.15 13.13
C GLU A 304 -4.88 16.87 14.46
N GLY A 305 -3.57 16.60 14.43
CA GLY A 305 -2.73 16.59 15.63
C GLY A 305 -1.99 17.92 15.77
N GLY A 306 -2.21 18.64 16.87
CA GLY A 306 -1.63 19.96 17.08
C GLY A 306 -0.20 19.90 17.62
N PHE A 307 0.69 20.78 17.16
CA PHE A 307 2.03 20.93 17.72
C PHE A 307 2.44 22.39 17.86
N LYS A 308 3.29 22.67 18.85
CA LYS A 308 3.86 23.97 19.14
C LYS A 308 5.34 23.97 18.80
N VAL A 309 5.78 25.10 18.28
CA VAL A 309 7.11 25.35 17.75
C VAL A 309 7.64 26.59 18.46
N ASN A 310 8.83 26.52 19.05
CA ASN A 310 9.43 27.73 19.62
C ASN A 310 9.79 28.75 18.52
N ASN A 311 10.02 30.01 18.88
CA ASN A 311 10.21 31.10 17.90
C ASN A 311 11.46 30.92 17.01
N SER A 312 12.35 29.96 17.31
CA SER A 312 13.49 29.60 16.47
C SER A 312 13.24 28.39 15.57
N GLY A 313 12.15 27.63 15.73
CA GLY A 313 11.94 26.33 15.07
C GLY A 313 12.85 25.20 15.59
N GLY A 314 13.66 25.47 16.62
CA GLY A 314 14.65 24.55 17.15
C GLY A 314 14.07 23.42 18.00
N ASP A 315 12.99 23.73 18.73
CA ASP A 315 12.25 22.82 19.60
C ASP A 315 10.79 22.74 19.15
N VAL A 316 10.28 21.51 19.06
CA VAL A 316 8.91 21.20 18.65
C VAL A 316 8.33 20.15 19.58
N SER A 317 7.11 20.36 20.05
CA SER A 317 6.36 19.44 20.92
C SER A 317 4.89 19.40 20.50
N TRP A 318 4.21 18.28 20.67
CA TRP A 318 2.75 18.23 20.55
C TRP A 318 2.08 19.20 21.52
N SER A 319 0.89 19.70 21.18
CA SER A 319 0.07 20.45 22.12
C SER A 319 -0.37 19.56 23.29
N GLU A 320 -0.56 20.18 24.46
CA GLU A 320 -0.87 19.44 25.69
C GLU A 320 -2.09 18.52 25.54
N HIS A 321 -2.02 17.34 26.17
CA HIS A 321 -2.96 16.20 26.09
C HIS A 321 -2.84 15.24 24.88
N GLU A 322 -1.99 15.50 23.89
CA GLU A 322 -1.79 14.59 22.74
C GLU A 322 -0.52 13.70 22.88
N ASP A 323 -0.61 12.62 23.65
CA ASP A 323 0.35 11.49 23.63
C ASP A 323 0.23 10.66 22.33
N ILE A 324 0.28 11.33 21.16
CA ILE A 324 0.14 10.82 19.79
C ILE A 324 -0.75 9.58 19.65
N ARG A 325 -1.93 9.64 20.24
CA ARG A 325 -3.06 8.84 19.76
C ARG A 325 -3.43 9.47 18.44
N LEU A 326 -3.26 8.71 17.35
CA LEU A 326 -3.85 9.06 16.07
C LEU A 326 -5.34 9.38 16.33
N PRO A 327 -5.94 10.40 15.68
CA PRO A 327 -7.37 10.67 15.81
C PRO A 327 -8.19 9.39 15.62
N LEU A 328 -9.33 9.26 16.30
CA LEU A 328 -10.07 8.00 16.31
C LEU A 328 -10.53 7.60 14.90
N GLY A 329 -10.92 8.55 14.06
CA GLY A 329 -11.19 8.31 12.64
C GLY A 329 -9.99 7.65 11.93
N VAL A 330 -8.78 8.18 12.15
CA VAL A 330 -7.54 7.66 11.54
C VAL A 330 -7.16 6.28 12.10
N LEU A 331 -7.43 6.02 13.39
CA LEU A 331 -7.27 4.68 13.97
C LEU A 331 -8.24 3.68 13.34
N LEU A 332 -9.49 4.09 13.10
CA LEU A 332 -10.52 3.29 12.42
C LEU A 332 -10.21 3.09 10.92
N ASP A 333 -9.53 4.03 10.27
CA ASP A 333 -9.09 3.91 8.88
C ASP A 333 -7.83 3.03 8.74
N VAL A 334 -6.90 3.11 9.71
CA VAL A 334 -5.78 2.18 9.85
C VAL A 334 -6.29 0.75 10.09
N ASP A 335 -7.25 0.59 11.00
CA ASP A 335 -8.01 -0.64 11.25
C ASP A 335 -8.65 -1.16 9.96
N HIS A 336 -9.37 -0.29 9.24
CA HIS A 336 -9.99 -0.64 7.97
C HIS A 336 -8.94 -1.14 6.96
N HIS A 337 -7.83 -0.43 6.75
CA HIS A 337 -6.74 -0.87 5.86
C HIS A 337 -5.95 -2.10 6.37
N MET A 338 -6.07 -2.44 7.65
CA MET A 338 -5.59 -3.70 8.22
C MET A 338 -6.59 -4.85 8.08
N ARG A 339 -7.90 -4.58 7.98
CA ARG A 339 -9.00 -5.57 7.83
C ARG A 339 -9.62 -5.60 6.42
N SER A 340 -9.16 -4.76 5.49
CA SER A 340 -9.69 -4.61 4.14
C SER A 340 -8.58 -4.50 3.09
N SER A 341 -8.88 -5.03 1.92
CA SER A 341 -8.04 -5.10 0.74
C SER A 341 -8.93 -5.01 -0.49
N PRO A 342 -8.57 -4.22 -1.52
CA PRO A 342 -9.41 -4.04 -2.72
C PRO A 342 -9.48 -5.26 -3.65
N LYS A 343 -8.82 -6.37 -3.30
CA LYS A 343 -8.81 -7.62 -4.10
C LYS A 343 -9.25 -8.83 -3.27
N SER A 344 -8.39 -9.23 -2.34
CA SER A 344 -8.59 -10.34 -1.39
C SER A 344 -7.38 -10.41 -0.47
N ILE A 345 -7.55 -10.92 0.75
CA ILE A 345 -6.41 -11.28 1.61
C ILE A 345 -5.89 -12.65 1.16
N THR A 346 -4.57 -12.86 1.13
CA THR A 346 -3.99 -14.17 0.77
C THR A 346 -2.83 -14.56 1.69
N PHE A 347 -3.01 -15.63 2.44
CA PHE A 347 -1.99 -16.29 3.26
C PHE A 347 -1.33 -17.39 2.44
N ASP A 348 -0.11 -17.12 1.99
CA ASP A 348 0.74 -18.06 1.29
C ASP A 348 1.62 -18.76 2.34
N LEU A 349 1.20 -19.97 2.72
CA LEU A 349 1.82 -20.75 3.78
C LEU A 349 3.18 -21.30 3.35
N ASP A 350 3.37 -21.53 2.05
CA ASP A 350 4.64 -22.00 1.47
C ASP A 350 5.70 -20.90 1.54
N ALA A 351 5.33 -19.68 1.14
CA ALA A 351 6.19 -18.51 1.21
C ALA A 351 6.29 -17.90 2.62
N LYS A 352 5.50 -18.40 3.58
CA LYS A 352 5.26 -17.83 4.93
C LYS A 352 4.95 -16.32 4.89
N LYS A 353 4.07 -15.90 3.97
CA LYS A 353 3.71 -14.48 3.72
C LYS A 353 2.21 -14.27 3.68
N ALA A 354 1.79 -13.08 4.11
CA ALA A 354 0.44 -12.58 3.89
C ALA A 354 0.47 -11.44 2.87
N TYR A 355 -0.42 -11.52 1.87
CA TYR A 355 -0.64 -10.52 0.84
C TYR A 355 -2.01 -9.86 1.01
N GLY A 356 -2.14 -8.62 0.53
CA GLY A 356 -3.37 -7.84 0.64
C GLY A 356 -3.56 -7.12 1.98
N LEU A 357 -2.84 -7.54 3.04
CA LEU A 357 -2.82 -6.89 4.36
C LEU A 357 -1.69 -5.88 4.48
N GLN A 358 -1.98 -4.67 4.95
CA GLN A 358 -0.95 -3.69 5.32
C GLN A 358 -0.44 -3.93 6.75
N MET A 359 0.11 -5.12 7.04
CA MET A 359 0.50 -5.52 8.41
C MET A 359 1.50 -4.57 9.10
N GLY A 360 2.27 -3.80 8.34
CA GLY A 360 3.16 -2.77 8.90
C GLY A 360 2.43 -1.61 9.59
N LEU A 361 1.13 -1.43 9.32
CA LEU A 361 0.27 -0.44 10.01
C LEU A 361 0.09 -0.76 11.50
N ARG A 362 0.10 -2.05 11.87
CA ARG A 362 -0.04 -2.48 13.28
C ARG A 362 1.05 -1.89 14.17
N GLY A 363 2.26 -1.70 13.64
CA GLY A 363 3.39 -1.13 14.36
C GLY A 363 3.34 0.39 14.54
N LEU A 364 2.27 1.07 14.07
CA LEU A 364 2.15 2.53 14.20
C LEU A 364 1.80 2.99 15.62
N ASN A 365 0.95 2.25 16.34
CA ASN A 365 0.52 2.58 17.69
C ASN A 365 0.15 1.30 18.47
N SER A 366 0.61 1.15 19.71
CA SER A 366 0.26 0.03 20.60
C SER A 366 -1.23 0.02 20.97
N ASP A 367 -1.84 1.20 21.09
CA ASP A 367 -3.23 1.35 21.50
C ASP A 367 -4.19 0.85 20.41
N LEU A 368 -3.73 0.73 19.15
CA LEU A 368 -4.46 0.02 18.10
C LEU A 368 -4.82 -1.39 18.56
N GLU A 369 -3.96 -2.14 19.26
CA GLU A 369 -4.31 -3.53 19.62
C GLU A 369 -5.53 -3.61 20.55
N HIS A 370 -5.61 -2.71 21.53
CA HIS A 370 -6.76 -2.59 22.42
C HIS A 370 -8.03 -2.11 21.68
N ILE A 371 -7.87 -1.17 20.76
CA ILE A 371 -8.97 -0.61 19.94
C ILE A 371 -9.49 -1.67 18.95
N LEU A 372 -8.61 -2.35 18.20
CA LEU A 372 -8.91 -3.46 17.29
C LEU A 372 -9.62 -4.64 17.98
N ASP A 373 -9.35 -4.85 19.28
CA ASP A 373 -10.05 -5.87 20.08
C ASP A 373 -11.40 -5.40 20.63
N HIS A 374 -11.58 -4.10 20.87
CA HIS A 374 -12.87 -3.52 21.25
C HIS A 374 -13.83 -3.41 20.06
N TYR A 375 -13.36 -2.89 18.93
CA TYR A 375 -14.12 -2.78 17.69
C TYR A 375 -14.13 -4.12 16.96
N GLN A 376 -15.13 -4.96 17.26
CA GLN A 376 -15.33 -6.30 16.69
C GLN A 376 -15.77 -6.30 15.20
N SER A 377 -15.39 -5.29 14.42
CA SER A 377 -15.70 -5.18 12.99
C SER A 377 -15.25 -6.44 12.24
N PRO A 378 -16.17 -7.14 11.54
CA PRO A 378 -15.82 -8.34 10.81
C PRO A 378 -15.00 -8.00 9.57
N ILE A 379 -14.22 -8.97 9.07
CA ILE A 379 -13.40 -8.78 7.87
C ILE A 379 -14.32 -8.61 6.65
N GLN A 380 -14.11 -7.53 5.91
CA GLN A 380 -14.90 -7.15 4.73
C GLN A 380 -14.33 -7.75 3.43
N ASN A 381 -13.68 -8.91 3.53
CA ASN A 381 -12.84 -9.46 2.48
C ASN A 381 -12.95 -10.98 2.42
N ASP A 382 -12.89 -11.48 1.19
CA ASP A 382 -12.57 -12.87 0.93
C ASP A 382 -11.11 -13.16 1.34
N VAL A 383 -10.94 -14.21 2.15
CA VAL A 383 -9.65 -14.69 2.64
C VAL A 383 -9.25 -15.91 1.81
N ARG A 384 -8.01 -15.96 1.34
CA ARG A 384 -7.43 -17.12 0.66
C ARG A 384 -6.28 -17.66 1.48
N ILE A 385 -6.24 -18.96 1.69
CA ILE A 385 -5.14 -19.66 2.36
C ILE A 385 -4.58 -20.61 1.32
N ARG A 386 -3.34 -20.41 0.88
CA ARG A 386 -2.68 -21.23 -0.14
C ARG A 386 -1.60 -22.09 0.49
N MET A 387 -1.57 -23.34 0.08
CA MET A 387 -0.43 -24.25 0.27
C MET A 387 -0.24 -25.09 -1.00
N SER A 388 1.00 -25.45 -1.29
CA SER A 388 1.39 -26.06 -2.56
C SER A 388 2.23 -27.31 -2.35
N THR A 389 2.14 -28.27 -3.28
CA THR A 389 2.84 -29.54 -3.21
C THR A 389 3.30 -29.99 -4.60
N ASN A 390 4.45 -30.67 -4.67
CA ASN A 390 4.92 -31.34 -5.89
C ASN A 390 4.65 -32.86 -5.88
N GLN A 391 3.91 -33.36 -4.88
CA GLN A 391 3.56 -34.76 -4.71
C GLN A 391 2.08 -35.00 -5.05
N SER A 392 1.78 -36.02 -5.86
CA SER A 392 0.41 -36.46 -6.13
C SER A 392 -0.25 -37.19 -4.95
N TYR A 393 0.54 -37.63 -3.98
CA TYR A 393 0.14 -38.26 -2.73
C TYR A 393 0.71 -37.44 -1.58
N THR A 394 -0.13 -36.74 -0.80
CA THR A 394 0.35 -35.85 0.25
C THR A 394 -0.67 -35.61 1.36
N GLU A 395 -0.17 -35.23 2.54
CA GLU A 395 -0.96 -34.76 3.68
C GLU A 395 -0.67 -33.27 3.99
N PHE A 396 0.03 -32.57 3.08
CA PHE A 396 0.55 -31.22 3.31
C PHE A 396 1.31 -31.09 4.65
N ALA A 397 2.10 -32.12 4.98
CA ALA A 397 2.78 -32.30 6.27
C ALA A 397 1.83 -32.19 7.48
N GLY A 398 0.70 -32.91 7.47
CA GLY A 398 -0.34 -32.85 8.50
C GLY A 398 -0.97 -31.46 8.63
N PHE A 399 -0.92 -30.66 7.55
CA PHE A 399 -1.25 -29.22 7.55
C PHE A 399 -0.52 -28.42 8.65
N GLN A 400 0.68 -28.82 9.07
CA GLN A 400 1.41 -28.17 10.18
C GLN A 400 1.54 -26.65 9.98
N SER A 401 1.83 -26.18 8.76
CA SER A 401 1.89 -24.75 8.47
C SER A 401 0.55 -24.03 8.71
N LEU A 402 -0.59 -24.68 8.46
CA LEU A 402 -1.91 -24.11 8.78
C LEU A 402 -2.13 -24.04 10.30
N ALA A 403 -1.68 -25.05 11.05
CA ALA A 403 -1.74 -25.06 12.52
C ALA A 403 -0.81 -23.99 13.14
N GLU A 404 0.41 -23.83 12.63
CA GLU A 404 1.34 -22.77 13.02
C GLU A 404 0.70 -21.38 12.82
N TRP A 405 0.02 -21.16 11.69
CA TRP A 405 -0.69 -19.91 11.42
C TRP A 405 -1.97 -19.75 12.26
N ALA A 406 -2.72 -20.82 12.54
CA ALA A 406 -3.87 -20.80 13.44
C ALA A 406 -3.49 -20.30 14.85
N ASN A 407 -2.29 -20.65 15.32
CA ASN A 407 -1.75 -20.19 16.60
C ASN A 407 -1.29 -18.71 16.59
N ILE A 408 -1.19 -18.04 15.43
CA ILE A 408 -0.93 -16.60 15.37
C ILE A 408 -2.23 -15.87 15.75
N SER A 409 -2.24 -15.24 16.92
CA SER A 409 -3.44 -14.59 17.50
C SER A 409 -4.24 -13.75 16.50
N ASN A 410 -3.60 -12.97 15.64
CA ASN A 410 -4.29 -12.18 14.62
C ASN A 410 -4.95 -13.01 13.53
N PHE A 411 -4.31 -14.09 13.07
CA PHE A 411 -4.90 -14.98 12.08
C PHE A 411 -6.07 -15.76 12.69
N GLY A 412 -5.92 -16.28 13.92
CA GLY A 412 -7.03 -16.90 14.67
C GLY A 412 -8.22 -15.95 14.86
N LYS A 413 -7.99 -14.78 15.48
CA LYS A 413 -9.02 -13.73 15.64
C LYS A 413 -9.66 -13.33 14.31
N MET A 414 -8.89 -13.29 13.23
CA MET A 414 -9.40 -12.95 11.91
C MET A 414 -10.29 -14.07 11.35
N MET A 415 -9.85 -15.33 11.45
CA MET A 415 -10.64 -16.49 11.02
C MET A 415 -11.95 -16.65 11.82
N ASP A 416 -11.93 -16.31 13.11
CA ASP A 416 -13.12 -16.32 13.98
C ASP A 416 -14.08 -15.16 13.70
N ARG A 417 -13.56 -14.01 13.23
CA ARG A 417 -14.33 -12.76 12.96
C ARG A 417 -14.73 -12.57 11.49
N MET A 418 -14.62 -13.59 10.62
CA MET A 418 -15.11 -13.47 9.24
C MET A 418 -16.64 -13.28 9.23
N ASP A 419 -17.13 -12.27 8.51
CA ASP A 419 -18.58 -12.09 8.29
C ASP A 419 -19.14 -13.34 7.60
N LYS A 420 -20.36 -13.74 7.94
CA LYS A 420 -21.13 -14.74 7.19
C LYS A 420 -21.24 -14.40 5.69
N LYS A 421 -21.11 -13.12 5.31
CA LYS A 421 -21.09 -12.63 3.93
C LYS A 421 -19.80 -12.96 3.16
N HIS A 422 -18.66 -13.07 3.84
CA HIS A 422 -17.35 -13.27 3.20
C HIS A 422 -16.93 -14.73 3.21
N ARG A 423 -16.09 -15.11 2.25
CA ARG A 423 -15.67 -16.50 2.06
C ARG A 423 -14.20 -16.69 2.40
N CYS A 424 -13.90 -17.79 3.08
CA CYS A 424 -12.53 -18.28 3.19
C CYS A 424 -12.32 -19.37 2.14
N TYR A 425 -11.21 -19.34 1.41
CA TYR A 425 -10.84 -20.39 0.45
C TYR A 425 -9.54 -21.05 0.91
N LEU A 426 -9.56 -22.35 1.15
CA LEU A 426 -8.34 -23.13 1.33
C LEU A 426 -7.96 -23.71 -0.03
N ILE A 427 -6.86 -23.24 -0.60
CA ILE A 427 -6.39 -23.57 -1.95
C ILE A 427 -5.20 -24.53 -1.82
N LEU A 428 -5.44 -25.78 -2.24
CA LEU A 428 -4.44 -26.84 -2.33
C LEU A 428 -3.92 -26.92 -3.76
N ASN A 429 -2.72 -26.41 -3.98
CA ASN A 429 -2.14 -26.32 -5.32
C ASN A 429 -1.13 -27.45 -5.60
N PHE A 430 -1.34 -28.19 -6.68
CA PHE A 430 -0.51 -29.33 -7.07
C PHE A 430 0.44 -28.93 -8.21
N ASP A 431 1.62 -28.41 -7.87
CA ASP A 431 2.68 -28.04 -8.81
C ASP A 431 3.50 -29.27 -9.23
N LEU A 432 2.84 -30.18 -9.93
CA LEU A 432 3.40 -31.48 -10.31
C LEU A 432 4.32 -31.38 -11.55
N PRO A 433 5.39 -32.20 -11.64
CA PRO A 433 6.29 -32.22 -12.80
C PRO A 433 5.65 -32.78 -14.08
N GLY A 434 4.43 -33.32 -14.00
CA GLY A 434 3.66 -33.83 -15.13
C GLY A 434 2.16 -33.83 -14.82
N ALA A 435 1.33 -33.89 -15.86
CA ALA A 435 -0.12 -33.87 -15.71
C ALA A 435 -0.61 -35.12 -14.96
N CYS A 436 -1.39 -34.91 -13.89
CA CYS A 436 -1.96 -35.99 -13.08
C CYS A 436 -3.49 -35.85 -13.06
N PRO A 437 -4.25 -36.85 -13.54
CA PRO A 437 -5.71 -36.81 -13.46
C PRO A 437 -6.18 -36.60 -12.02
N ALA A 438 -7.16 -35.71 -11.80
CA ALA A 438 -7.72 -35.39 -10.48
C ALA A 438 -7.98 -36.63 -9.61
N ARG A 439 -8.63 -37.66 -10.17
CA ARG A 439 -8.92 -38.95 -9.53
C ARG A 439 -7.70 -39.73 -9.01
N ASN A 440 -6.50 -39.44 -9.53
CA ASN A 440 -5.24 -40.08 -9.14
C ASN A 440 -4.54 -39.34 -7.98
N LEU A 441 -4.93 -38.11 -7.65
CA LEU A 441 -4.42 -37.44 -6.45
C LEU A 441 -4.88 -38.17 -5.19
N ARG A 442 -4.08 -38.08 -4.14
CA ARG A 442 -4.40 -38.56 -2.78
C ARG A 442 -4.04 -37.45 -1.80
N ILE A 443 -5.06 -36.92 -1.14
CA ILE A 443 -4.97 -35.82 -0.20
C ILE A 443 -5.44 -36.33 1.16
N GLY A 444 -4.52 -36.47 2.11
CA GLY A 444 -4.87 -36.76 3.50
C GLY A 444 -5.52 -35.51 4.10
N ILE A 445 -6.69 -35.65 4.74
CA ILE A 445 -7.46 -34.52 5.30
C ILE A 445 -7.86 -34.68 6.78
N ALA A 446 -7.39 -35.73 7.46
CA ALA A 446 -7.72 -36.00 8.86
C ALA A 446 -7.33 -34.82 9.79
N ASP A 447 -6.11 -34.30 9.65
CA ASP A 447 -5.64 -33.13 10.41
C ASP A 447 -6.37 -31.84 10.06
N LEU A 448 -6.91 -31.72 8.85
CA LEU A 448 -7.68 -30.54 8.46
C LEU A 448 -8.96 -30.40 9.31
N PHE A 449 -9.62 -31.52 9.64
CA PHE A 449 -10.74 -31.54 10.60
C PHE A 449 -10.32 -31.28 12.04
N ARG A 450 -9.03 -31.40 12.37
CA ARG A 450 -8.48 -31.06 13.70
C ARG A 450 -8.27 -29.56 13.81
N ILE A 451 -7.66 -28.96 12.79
CA ILE A 451 -7.25 -27.54 12.74
C ILE A 451 -8.40 -26.59 12.42
N LEU A 452 -9.23 -26.88 11.40
CA LEU A 452 -10.32 -25.98 11.02
C LEU A 452 -11.52 -26.15 11.95
N HIS A 453 -11.95 -25.03 12.53
CA HIS A 453 -13.19 -24.98 13.28
C HIS A 453 -14.41 -25.13 12.36
N SER A 454 -15.50 -25.57 12.97
CA SER A 454 -16.72 -26.04 12.32
C SER A 454 -17.72 -24.94 11.95
N ASN A 455 -17.55 -23.73 12.49
CA ASN A 455 -18.36 -22.56 12.13
C ASN A 455 -17.74 -21.79 10.95
N THR A 456 -16.51 -22.12 10.56
CA THR A 456 -15.76 -21.39 9.54
C THR A 456 -16.29 -21.75 8.16
N ARG A 457 -16.77 -20.74 7.42
CA ARG A 457 -17.16 -20.90 6.01
C ARG A 457 -15.90 -20.99 5.13
N VAL A 458 -15.32 -22.19 5.09
CA VAL A 458 -14.19 -22.52 4.20
C VAL A 458 -14.73 -23.20 2.95
N THR A 459 -14.20 -22.80 1.80
CA THR A 459 -14.37 -23.46 0.52
C THR A 459 -13.03 -24.11 0.18
N LEU A 460 -12.97 -25.43 0.08
CA LEU A 460 -11.74 -26.14 -0.31
C LEU A 460 -11.64 -26.15 -1.84
N ILE A 461 -10.51 -25.66 -2.36
CA ILE A 461 -10.21 -25.57 -3.79
C ILE A 461 -8.97 -26.43 -4.09
N VAL A 462 -9.06 -27.33 -5.06
CA VAL A 462 -7.91 -28.13 -5.55
C VAL A 462 -7.57 -27.72 -6.98
N SER A 463 -6.30 -27.34 -7.22
CA SER A 463 -5.80 -26.81 -8.50
C SER A 463 -4.42 -27.35 -8.89
N GLY A 464 -3.93 -27.01 -10.10
CA GLY A 464 -2.55 -27.25 -10.54
C GLY A 464 -2.26 -28.61 -11.19
N TYR A 465 -3.06 -29.64 -10.90
CA TYR A 465 -2.81 -31.02 -11.36
C TYR A 465 -3.02 -31.27 -12.86
N ASP A 466 -3.69 -30.35 -13.56
CA ASP A 466 -4.07 -30.40 -14.99
C ASP A 466 -3.33 -29.30 -15.76
N ARG A 467 -3.04 -29.53 -17.06
CA ARG A 467 -2.58 -28.48 -17.99
C ARG A 467 -3.63 -27.38 -18.19
N ASN A 468 -4.89 -27.63 -17.83
CA ASN A 468 -5.95 -26.62 -17.82
C ASN A 468 -6.12 -26.00 -16.41
N PRO A 469 -5.57 -24.79 -16.16
CA PRO A 469 -5.64 -24.14 -14.85
C PRO A 469 -7.06 -23.68 -14.46
N HIS A 470 -8.03 -23.74 -15.37
CA HIS A 470 -9.39 -23.23 -15.13
C HIS A 470 -10.34 -24.24 -14.47
N ARG A 471 -9.95 -25.52 -14.32
CA ARG A 471 -10.84 -26.58 -13.81
C ARG A 471 -10.62 -26.92 -12.34
N ALA A 472 -10.38 -25.92 -11.50
CA ALA A 472 -10.27 -26.12 -10.06
C ALA A 472 -11.55 -26.78 -9.50
N GLN A 473 -11.39 -27.81 -8.68
CA GLN A 473 -12.52 -28.46 -7.99
C GLN A 473 -12.81 -27.75 -6.67
N VAL A 474 -14.07 -27.65 -6.30
CA VAL A 474 -14.56 -26.79 -5.23
C VAL A 474 -15.56 -27.57 -4.36
N ILE A 475 -15.40 -27.55 -3.04
CA ILE A 475 -16.40 -28.07 -2.08
C ILE A 475 -16.50 -27.15 -0.87
N GLU A 476 -17.71 -26.91 -0.37
CA GLU A 476 -17.89 -26.21 0.90
C GLU A 476 -17.49 -27.12 2.07
N TRP A 477 -16.91 -26.54 3.11
CA TRP A 477 -16.38 -27.28 4.27
C TRP A 477 -17.45 -28.09 5.00
N TYR A 478 -18.69 -27.59 5.03
CA TYR A 478 -19.84 -28.33 5.56
C TYR A 478 -20.09 -29.62 4.77
N ASP A 479 -20.15 -29.55 3.43
CA ASP A 479 -20.37 -30.73 2.59
C ASP A 479 -19.23 -31.75 2.72
N LEU A 480 -17.98 -31.27 2.82
CA LEU A 480 -16.83 -32.15 3.05
C LEU A 480 -16.90 -32.84 4.43
N GLN A 481 -17.37 -32.14 5.47
CA GLN A 481 -17.59 -32.70 6.80
C GLN A 481 -18.73 -33.72 6.83
N VAL A 482 -19.85 -33.47 6.15
CA VAL A 482 -20.97 -34.42 6.06
C VAL A 482 -20.56 -35.68 5.26
N ARG A 483 -19.87 -35.50 4.12
CA ARG A 483 -19.32 -36.64 3.36
C ARG A 483 -18.29 -37.44 4.18
N ALA A 484 -17.42 -36.78 4.94
CA ALA A 484 -16.48 -37.44 5.85
C ALA A 484 -17.22 -38.21 6.95
N PHE A 485 -18.25 -37.63 7.56
CA PHE A 485 -19.07 -38.28 8.58
C PHE A 485 -19.72 -39.56 8.06
N LEU A 486 -20.35 -39.51 6.88
CA LEU A 486 -20.97 -40.68 6.23
C LEU A 486 -19.93 -41.74 5.88
N PHE A 487 -18.80 -41.33 5.29
CA PHE A 487 -17.69 -42.23 4.95
C PHE A 487 -17.09 -42.93 6.17
N ILE A 488 -16.86 -42.21 7.28
CA ILE A 488 -16.39 -42.79 8.54
C ILE A 488 -17.44 -43.72 9.16
N SER A 489 -18.72 -43.36 9.06
CA SER A 489 -19.82 -44.23 9.54
C SER A 489 -19.85 -45.56 8.78
N ASP A 490 -19.70 -45.52 7.46
CA ASP A 490 -19.62 -46.72 6.62
C ASP A 490 -18.39 -47.58 6.92
N LEU A 491 -17.25 -46.98 7.26
CA LEU A 491 -16.07 -47.71 7.73
C LEU A 491 -16.36 -48.40 9.07
N LEU A 492 -16.81 -47.65 10.10
CA LEU A 492 -17.09 -48.19 11.43
C LEU A 492 -18.05 -49.40 11.38
N LEU A 493 -19.05 -49.36 10.49
CA LEU A 493 -20.02 -50.44 10.29
C LEU A 493 -19.48 -51.69 9.56
N GLN A 494 -18.29 -51.64 8.95
CA GLN A 494 -17.66 -52.81 8.30
C GLN A 494 -17.03 -53.81 9.28
N GLY A 495 -17.15 -53.60 10.60
CA GLY A 495 -16.80 -54.62 11.60
C GLY A 495 -15.30 -54.70 11.93
N HIS A 496 -14.62 -53.56 12.02
CA HIS A 496 -13.17 -53.51 12.25
C HIS A 496 -12.72 -54.09 13.61
N GLN A 497 -11.50 -54.64 13.64
CA GLN A 497 -10.83 -55.01 14.89
C GLN A 497 -10.57 -53.79 15.78
N TYR A 498 -10.78 -53.97 17.09
CA TYR A 498 -10.72 -52.92 18.11
C TYR A 498 -9.47 -52.02 18.06
N GLY A 499 -8.29 -52.58 17.78
CA GLY A 499 -7.03 -51.81 17.71
C GLY A 499 -6.99 -50.75 16.60
N CYS A 500 -7.76 -50.94 15.52
CA CYS A 500 -7.90 -49.93 14.46
C CYS A 500 -8.70 -48.72 14.95
N LEU A 501 -9.72 -48.94 15.80
CA LEU A 501 -10.64 -47.89 16.28
C LEU A 501 -9.95 -46.82 17.14
N GLN A 502 -8.85 -47.18 17.81
CA GLN A 502 -8.05 -46.28 18.65
C GLN A 502 -6.84 -45.66 17.93
N SER A 503 -6.50 -46.14 16.73
CA SER A 503 -5.31 -45.72 15.99
C SER A 503 -5.54 -44.39 15.26
N ASN A 504 -4.45 -43.62 15.06
CA ASN A 504 -4.46 -42.43 14.21
C ASN A 504 -4.92 -42.80 12.79
N VAL A 505 -6.05 -42.26 12.36
CA VAL A 505 -6.60 -42.50 11.03
C VAL A 505 -6.18 -41.42 10.04
N GLN A 506 -5.71 -41.84 8.88
CA GLN A 506 -5.55 -41.03 7.68
C GLN A 506 -6.79 -41.21 6.81
N ILE A 507 -7.42 -40.11 6.40
CA ILE A 507 -8.59 -40.11 5.52
C ILE A 507 -8.19 -39.41 4.22
N TRP A 508 -8.40 -40.10 3.09
CA TRP A 508 -7.90 -39.70 1.79
C TRP A 508 -9.05 -39.30 0.87
N ILE A 509 -8.99 -38.08 0.34
CA ILE A 509 -9.77 -37.66 -0.82
C ILE A 509 -8.89 -37.59 -2.07
N ASN A 510 -9.51 -37.57 -3.25
CA ASN A 510 -8.81 -37.30 -4.51
C ASN A 510 -9.03 -35.84 -4.97
N GLY A 511 -8.50 -35.49 -6.14
CA GLY A 511 -8.64 -34.16 -6.72
C GLY A 511 -10.04 -33.80 -7.21
N ASN A 512 -10.95 -34.78 -7.35
CA ASN A 512 -12.39 -34.56 -7.56
C ASN A 512 -13.13 -34.31 -6.23
N LEU A 513 -12.41 -34.31 -5.09
CA LEU A 513 -12.99 -34.17 -3.75
C LEU A 513 -13.89 -35.36 -3.36
N GLU A 514 -13.61 -36.53 -3.95
CA GLU A 514 -14.23 -37.82 -3.64
C GLU A 514 -13.39 -38.56 -2.59
N PHE A 515 -14.03 -39.18 -1.60
CA PHE A 515 -13.35 -40.03 -0.62
C PHE A 515 -12.91 -41.33 -1.31
N VAL A 516 -11.60 -41.59 -1.27
CA VAL A 516 -10.97 -42.74 -1.95
C VAL A 516 -10.39 -43.77 -0.98
N GLY A 517 -10.22 -43.42 0.29
CA GLY A 517 -10.07 -44.42 1.32
C GLY A 517 -9.61 -43.91 2.69
N ALA A 518 -9.44 -44.85 3.61
CA ALA A 518 -8.78 -44.61 4.90
C ALA A 518 -7.62 -45.58 5.10
N GLY A 519 -6.66 -45.17 5.94
CA GLY A 519 -5.54 -45.99 6.41
C GLY A 519 -5.20 -45.67 7.86
N PHE A 520 -4.47 -46.56 8.52
CA PHE A 520 -4.00 -46.36 9.89
C PHE A 520 -2.47 -46.29 9.90
N ALA A 521 -1.90 -45.45 10.77
CA ALA A 521 -0.46 -45.19 10.80
C ALA A 521 0.36 -46.42 11.25
N ALA A 522 0.80 -47.23 10.28
CA ALA A 522 1.95 -48.16 10.28
C ALA A 522 2.17 -49.13 11.47
N THR A 523 1.20 -49.32 12.37
CA THR A 523 1.21 -50.40 13.37
C THR A 523 0.93 -51.78 12.77
N PHE A 524 0.46 -51.82 11.52
CA PHE A 524 0.32 -53.02 10.71
C PHE A 524 1.29 -52.95 9.52
N ASN A 525 1.97 -54.07 9.24
CA ASN A 525 3.02 -54.18 8.21
C ASN A 525 2.51 -54.06 6.75
N ASP A 526 1.22 -53.77 6.55
CA ASP A 526 0.61 -53.59 5.25
C ASP A 526 -0.39 -52.43 5.34
N PRO A 527 -0.27 -51.36 4.53
CA PRO A 527 -1.22 -50.26 4.52
C PRO A 527 -2.51 -50.72 3.84
N TYR A 528 -3.42 -51.33 4.61
CA TYR A 528 -4.78 -51.60 4.19
C TYR A 528 -5.46 -50.27 3.81
N LEU A 529 -5.55 -50.02 2.51
CA LEU A 529 -6.25 -48.89 1.91
C LEU A 529 -7.72 -49.29 1.74
N TRP A 530 -8.56 -48.86 2.68
CA TRP A 530 -9.98 -49.19 2.70
C TRP A 530 -10.73 -48.33 1.69
N THR A 531 -11.13 -48.90 0.55
CA THR A 531 -11.94 -48.21 -0.45
C THR A 531 -13.43 -48.41 -0.18
N SER A 532 -14.14 -47.37 0.26
CA SER A 532 -15.61 -47.40 0.22
C SER A 532 -16.11 -47.08 -1.19
N HIS A 533 -17.21 -47.72 -1.60
CA HIS A 533 -17.90 -47.43 -2.86
C HIS A 533 -19.09 -46.46 -2.70
N THR A 534 -19.30 -45.84 -1.52
CA THR A 534 -20.38 -44.86 -1.31
C THR A 534 -20.09 -43.51 -1.98
N SER A 535 -20.36 -43.45 -3.29
CA SER A 535 -20.39 -42.20 -4.07
C SER A 535 -21.68 -41.40 -3.79
N ILE A 536 -21.79 -40.81 -2.60
CA ILE A 536 -22.92 -39.93 -2.24
C ILE A 536 -22.64 -38.53 -2.79
N SER A 537 -23.36 -38.16 -3.86
CA SER A 537 -23.35 -36.79 -4.39
C SER A 537 -24.25 -35.89 -3.56
N THR A 538 -23.68 -35.07 -2.68
CA THR A 538 -24.46 -34.12 -1.86
C THR A 538 -25.08 -32.99 -2.68
N GLU A 539 -24.58 -32.70 -3.89
CA GLU A 539 -25.09 -31.61 -4.75
C GLU A 539 -26.52 -31.84 -5.27
N GLN A 540 -27.02 -33.07 -5.20
CA GLN A 540 -28.35 -33.46 -5.71
C GLN A 540 -29.28 -34.01 -4.64
N THR A 541 -28.82 -34.16 -3.40
CA THR A 541 -29.64 -34.66 -2.29
C THR A 541 -30.32 -33.49 -1.58
N ASP A 542 -31.63 -33.58 -1.38
CA ASP A 542 -32.39 -32.66 -0.53
C ASP A 542 -31.77 -32.63 0.89
N PRO A 543 -31.44 -31.45 1.46
CA PRO A 543 -30.85 -31.35 2.80
C PRO A 543 -31.61 -32.15 3.87
N ALA A 544 -32.94 -32.21 3.80
CA ALA A 544 -33.74 -33.00 4.75
C ALA A 544 -33.52 -34.51 4.62
N GLN A 545 -33.33 -35.02 3.40
CA GLN A 545 -32.99 -36.42 3.15
C GLN A 545 -31.56 -36.74 3.58
N LEU A 546 -30.63 -35.79 3.39
CA LEU A 546 -29.24 -35.92 3.82
C LEU A 546 -29.14 -35.98 5.35
N ASP A 547 -29.86 -35.11 6.07
CA ASP A 547 -29.95 -35.17 7.53
C ASP A 547 -30.58 -36.47 8.01
N GLN A 548 -31.68 -36.93 7.40
CA GLN A 548 -32.30 -38.21 7.75
C GLN A 548 -31.32 -39.39 7.61
N LEU A 549 -30.55 -39.43 6.51
CA LEU A 549 -29.52 -40.43 6.28
C LEU A 549 -28.41 -40.35 7.36
N CYS A 550 -28.01 -39.14 7.74
CA CYS A 550 -27.03 -38.93 8.81
C CYS A 550 -27.56 -39.46 10.16
N TYR A 551 -28.80 -39.14 10.57
CA TYR A 551 -29.40 -39.69 11.79
C TYR A 551 -29.53 -41.22 11.75
N GLU A 552 -29.83 -41.82 10.60
CA GLU A 552 -29.83 -43.27 10.45
C GLU A 552 -28.43 -43.86 10.69
N LYS A 553 -27.39 -43.26 10.09
CA LYS A 553 -25.99 -43.65 10.31
C LYS A 553 -25.55 -43.45 11.77
N ILE A 554 -25.99 -42.39 12.45
CA ILE A 554 -25.76 -42.21 13.89
C ILE A 554 -26.31 -43.40 14.68
N ARG A 555 -27.58 -43.78 14.45
CA ARG A 555 -28.21 -44.91 15.15
C ARG A 555 -27.51 -46.25 14.84
N GLN A 556 -27.15 -46.49 13.57
CA GLN A 556 -26.43 -47.70 13.17
C GLN A 556 -25.07 -47.80 13.90
N VAL A 557 -24.27 -46.73 13.90
CA VAL A 557 -22.93 -46.71 14.53
C VAL A 557 -23.02 -46.78 16.05
N GLU A 558 -23.94 -46.06 16.70
CA GLU A 558 -24.12 -46.14 18.16
C GLU A 558 -24.56 -47.54 18.62
N ASN A 559 -25.45 -48.19 17.88
CA ASN A 559 -25.84 -49.58 18.14
C ASN A 559 -24.65 -50.53 17.96
N TYR A 560 -23.83 -50.33 16.94
CA TYR A 560 -22.60 -51.10 16.71
C TYR A 560 -21.58 -50.91 17.85
N LEU A 561 -21.30 -49.66 18.25
CA LEU A 561 -20.38 -49.34 19.34
C LEU A 561 -20.88 -49.86 20.70
N SER A 562 -22.20 -49.88 20.92
CA SER A 562 -22.82 -50.38 22.17
C SER A 562 -22.93 -51.90 22.23
N GLY A 563 -23.05 -52.58 21.08
CA GLY A 563 -23.23 -54.04 20.99
C GLY A 563 -21.95 -54.84 20.74
N SER A 564 -20.87 -54.18 20.32
CA SER A 564 -19.57 -54.82 20.07
C SER A 564 -18.81 -55.13 21.38
N ILE A 565 -17.79 -56.00 21.31
CA ILE A 565 -16.85 -56.29 22.42
C ILE A 565 -15.84 -55.13 22.62
N VAL A 566 -16.31 -53.91 22.42
CA VAL A 566 -15.66 -52.66 22.80
C VAL A 566 -15.84 -52.58 24.32
N PRO A 567 -14.78 -52.52 25.15
CA PRO A 567 -14.94 -52.27 26.58
C PRO A 567 -15.75 -51.00 26.80
N ASN A 568 -16.49 -50.90 27.91
CA ASN A 568 -17.34 -49.75 28.28
C ASN A 568 -16.52 -48.44 28.47
N LEU A 569 -15.96 -47.91 27.39
CA LEU A 569 -15.32 -46.61 27.30
C LEU A 569 -16.41 -45.56 27.10
N SER A 570 -16.49 -44.63 28.05
CA SER A 570 -17.26 -43.41 27.88
C SER A 570 -16.78 -42.64 26.65
N HIS A 571 -17.66 -41.88 25.98
CA HIS A 571 -17.31 -41.13 24.76
C HIS A 571 -16.07 -40.23 24.92
N HIS A 572 -15.78 -39.76 26.14
CA HIS A 572 -14.62 -38.91 26.47
C HIS A 572 -13.28 -39.65 26.55
N GLN A 573 -13.27 -40.98 26.50
CA GLN A 573 -12.05 -41.81 26.57
C GLN A 573 -11.51 -42.21 25.20
N TRP A 574 -12.23 -41.90 24.11
CA TRP A 574 -11.71 -42.08 22.75
C TRP A 574 -10.70 -40.96 22.43
N PRO A 575 -9.48 -41.30 21.96
CA PRO A 575 -8.52 -40.30 21.51
C PRO A 575 -9.13 -39.45 20.39
N ALA A 576 -9.02 -38.12 20.46
CA ALA A 576 -9.66 -37.20 19.50
C ALA A 576 -9.12 -37.32 18.06
N ASP A 577 -7.96 -37.96 17.93
CA ASP A 577 -7.24 -38.28 16.70
C ASP A 577 -7.58 -39.67 16.13
N SER A 578 -8.29 -40.51 16.89
CA SER A 578 -8.78 -41.82 16.47
C SER A 578 -9.98 -41.75 15.52
N LEU A 579 -10.28 -42.85 14.82
CA LEU A 579 -11.44 -42.94 13.91
C LEU A 579 -12.77 -42.65 14.63
N VAL A 580 -12.97 -43.23 15.82
CA VAL A 580 -14.16 -42.99 16.63
C VAL A 580 -14.16 -41.56 17.19
N GLY A 581 -13.02 -41.04 17.63
CA GLY A 581 -12.91 -39.65 18.12
C GLY A 581 -13.27 -38.61 17.05
N LEU A 582 -12.79 -38.79 15.82
CA LEU A 582 -13.11 -37.92 14.68
C LEU A 582 -14.60 -38.05 14.29
N TRP A 583 -15.16 -39.27 14.30
CA TRP A 583 -16.58 -39.50 14.06
C TRP A 583 -17.46 -38.78 15.09
N LEU A 584 -17.16 -38.94 16.39
CA LEU A 584 -17.85 -38.27 17.49
C LEU A 584 -17.76 -36.74 17.33
N LYS A 585 -16.57 -36.20 16.99
CA LYS A 585 -16.37 -34.77 16.75
C LYS A 585 -17.24 -34.22 15.61
N LEU A 586 -17.35 -34.95 14.50
CA LEU A 586 -18.21 -34.55 13.37
C LEU A 586 -19.70 -34.69 13.72
N ARG A 587 -20.09 -35.78 14.40
CA ARG A 587 -21.46 -36.04 14.84
C ARG A 587 -21.97 -34.96 15.78
N ASP A 588 -21.31 -34.82 16.94
CA ASP A 588 -21.73 -33.92 18.01
C ASP A 588 -21.67 -32.46 17.59
N LYS A 589 -21.01 -32.18 16.45
CA LYS A 589 -20.99 -30.84 15.88
C LYS A 589 -22.23 -30.49 15.06
N HIS A 590 -22.67 -31.38 14.17
CA HIS A 590 -23.76 -31.10 13.23
C HIS A 590 -25.11 -31.58 13.72
N TRP A 591 -25.14 -32.68 14.47
CA TRP A 591 -26.36 -33.33 14.97
C TRP A 591 -26.32 -33.48 16.50
N SER A 592 -25.93 -32.42 17.21
CA SER A 592 -25.76 -32.43 18.69
C SER A 592 -27.00 -32.86 19.49
N ASP A 593 -28.17 -32.85 18.86
CA ASP A 593 -29.48 -33.22 19.37
C ASP A 593 -29.88 -34.67 19.08
N TRP A 594 -29.03 -35.50 18.47
CA TRP A 594 -29.32 -36.90 18.07
C TRP A 594 -29.86 -37.84 19.16
N ARG A 595 -29.73 -37.45 20.43
CA ARG A 595 -30.24 -38.17 21.62
C ARG A 595 -31.67 -37.79 22.02
N ARG A 596 -32.29 -36.81 21.37
CA ARG A 596 -33.67 -36.37 21.58
C ARG A 596 -34.64 -37.19 20.73
#